data_AF-A0A0N0AVG5-F1
#
_entry.id   AF-A0A0N0AVG5-F1
#
_cell.length_a   1.000
_cell.length_b   1.000
_cell.length_c   1.000
_cell.angle_alpha   90.00
_cell.angle_beta   90.00
_cell.angle_gamma   90.00
#
_symmetry.space_group_name_H-M   'P 1'
#
loop_
_entity.id
_entity.type
_entity.pdbx_description
1 polymer ?
#
loop_
_entity_poly.entity_id
_entity_poly.type
_entity_poly.pdbx_seq_one_letter_code
_entity_poly.pdbx_strand_id
1 'polypeptide(L)' 'MVVNTHAIARRLGGRGFQCGAAAVCQVPDGIRVYALLDGVGDTRTVRAWTRTAA' A
#
# COMPACT_ATOMS: atom_id res chain seq x y z
N MET A 1 -11.01 1.09 26.02
CA MET A 1 -10.04 1.29 24.93
C MET A 1 -10.76 1.12 23.62
N VAL A 2 -10.74 2.12 22.73
CA VAL A 2 -11.27 1.96 21.37
C VAL A 2 -10.22 1.21 20.56
N VAL A 3 -10.58 0.04 20.04
CA VAL A 3 -9.71 -0.74 19.14
C VAL A 3 -10.02 -0.29 17.72
N ASN A 4 -9.11 0.47 17.11
CA ASN A 4 -9.20 0.76 15.67
C ASN A 4 -8.58 -0.41 14.89
N THR A 5 -9.45 -1.23 14.30
CA THR A 5 -9.08 -2.34 13.43
C THR A 5 -9.04 -1.86 11.98
N HIS A 6 -8.07 -2.33 11.21
CA HIS A 6 -7.96 -2.06 9.77
C HIS A 6 -7.58 -3.33 9.03
N ALA A 7 -7.87 -3.38 7.74
CA ALA A 7 -7.48 -4.46 6.86
C ALA A 7 -7.01 -3.90 5.52
N ILE A 8 -6.04 -4.55 4.90
CA ILE A 8 -5.55 -4.23 3.56
C ILE A 8 -5.85 -5.42 2.67
N ALA A 9 -6.54 -5.17 1.56
CA ALA A 9 -6.76 -6.14 0.51
C ALA A 9 -6.23 -5.59 -0.82
N ARG A 10 -5.70 -6.48 -1.65
CA ARG A 10 -5.21 -6.15 -2.98
C ARG A 10 -5.58 -7.26 -3.95
N ARG A 11 -5.96 -6.88 -5.16
CA ARG A 11 -6.28 -7.81 -6.25
C ARG A 11 -5.47 -7.42 -7.49
N LEU A 12 -4.83 -8.41 -8.12
CA LEU A 12 -4.02 -8.18 -9.33
C LEU A 12 -4.90 -7.89 -10.55
N GLY A 13 -6.06 -8.55 -10.64
CA GLY A 13 -6.89 -8.51 -11.84
C GLY A 13 -6.19 -9.21 -13.01
N GLY A 14 -6.30 -8.64 -14.21
CA GLY A 14 -5.66 -9.16 -15.43
C GLY A 14 -4.27 -8.60 -15.72
N ARG A 15 -3.62 -7.92 -14.75
CA ARG A 15 -2.30 -7.31 -14.93
C ARG A 15 -1.18 -8.34 -14.72
N GLY A 16 -0.02 -8.11 -15.35
CA GLY A 16 1.21 -8.89 -15.13
C GLY A 16 1.89 -8.60 -13.80
N PHE A 17 1.72 -7.38 -13.26
CA PHE A 17 2.32 -6.92 -12.02
C PHE A 17 1.32 -6.19 -11.11
N GLN A 18 1.39 -6.50 -9.82
CA GLN A 18 0.63 -5.80 -8.78
C GLN A 18 1.33 -4.47 -8.46
N CYS A 19 0.92 -3.41 -9.15
CA CYS A 19 1.46 -2.06 -8.96
C CYS A 19 0.74 -1.23 -7.89
N GLY A 20 -0.30 -1.75 -7.25
CA GLY A 20 -0.89 -1.16 -6.04
C GLY A 20 0.05 -1.30 -4.83
N ALA A 21 0.41 -0.15 -4.24
CA ALA A 21 1.06 0.15 -2.96
C ALA A 21 0.09 0.27 -1.76
N ALA A 22 0.36 -0.27 -0.57
CA ALA A 22 -0.32 0.16 0.65
C ALA A 22 0.53 -0.23 1.85
N ALA A 23 0.65 0.68 2.81
CA ALA A 23 1.50 0.59 3.97
C ALA A 23 0.80 1.16 5.20
N VAL A 24 1.21 0.68 6.37
CA VAL A 24 0.78 1.19 7.67
C VAL A 24 2.02 1.44 8.50
N CYS A 25 2.13 2.62 9.08
CA CYS A 25 3.22 3.01 9.95
C CYS A 25 2.66 3.48 11.29
N GLN A 26 3.31 3.09 12.39
CA GLN A 26 3.11 3.70 13.68
C GLN A 26 4.20 4.74 13.90
N VAL A 27 3.79 5.97 14.16
CA VAL A 27 4.69 7.06 14.57
C VAL A 27 4.51 7.30 16.07
N PRO A 28 5.33 8.17 16.70
CA PRO A 28 5.17 8.49 18.12
C PRO A 28 3.74 8.94 18.49
N ASP A 29 3.45 8.93 19.79
CA ASP A 29 2.15 9.32 20.37
C ASP A 29 0.98 8.40 19.98
N GLY A 30 1.28 7.18 19.52
CA GLY A 30 0.28 6.18 19.17
C GLY A 30 -0.47 6.48 17.86
N ILE A 31 0.00 7.46 17.09
CA ILE A 31 -0.56 7.81 15.79
C ILE A 31 -0.25 6.70 14.78
N ARG A 32 -1.26 6.33 13.99
CA ARG A 32 -1.10 5.44 12.83
C ARG A 32 -1.29 6.23 11.54
N VAL A 33 -0.35 6.06 10.62
CA VAL A 33 -0.40 6.61 9.27
C VAL A 33 -0.67 5.47 8.30
N TYR A 34 -1.54 5.72 7.33
CA TYR A 34 -1.93 4.77 6.30
C TYR A 34 -1.64 5.38 4.93
N ALA A 35 -1.04 4.61 4.04
CA ALA A 35 -0.81 5.00 2.66
C ALA A 35 -1.42 3.95 1.72
N LEU A 36 -2.06 4.40 0.64
CA LEU A 36 -2.52 3.60 -0.49
C LEU A 36 -2.09 4.33 -1.77
N LEU A 37 -1.21 3.72 -2.54
CA LEU A 37 -0.66 4.27 -3.78
C LEU A 37 -1.09 3.40 -4.96
N ASP A 38 -1.56 4.01 -6.03
CA ASP A 38 -1.87 3.30 -7.28
C ASP A 38 -0.76 3.55 -8.31
N GLY A 39 0.00 2.50 -8.62
CA GLY A 39 0.99 2.56 -9.69
C GLY A 39 0.32 2.48 -11.06
N VAL A 40 0.46 3.54 -11.85
CA VAL A 40 -0.03 3.61 -13.23
C VAL A 40 0.95 2.91 -14.18
N GLY A 41 0.49 1.83 -14.81
CA GLY A 41 1.28 0.97 -15.69
C GLY A 41 1.34 -0.48 -15.21
N ASP A 42 2.04 -1.31 -15.99
CA ASP A 42 2.14 -2.76 -15.74
C ASP A 42 3.56 -3.28 -15.99
N THR A 43 4.53 -2.74 -15.24
CA THR A 43 5.94 -3.14 -15.34
C THR A 43 6.55 -3.42 -13.97
N ARG A 44 7.65 -4.18 -13.96
CA ARG A 44 8.44 -4.42 -12.74
C ARG A 44 8.94 -3.12 -12.11
N THR A 45 9.29 -2.13 -12.92
CA THR A 45 9.76 -0.82 -12.48
C THR A 45 8.68 -0.04 -11.75
N VAL A 46 7.46 0.03 -12.32
CA VAL A 46 6.32 0.68 -11.65
C VAL A 46 6.00 -0.04 -10.35
N ARG A 47 5.96 -1.38 -10.34
CA ARG A 47 5.75 -2.16 -9.10
C ARG A 47 6.80 -1.85 -8.02
N ALA A 48 8.08 -1.79 -8.40
CA ALA A 48 9.16 -1.55 -7.47
C ALA A 48 9.06 -0.15 -6.86
N TRP A 49 8.94 0.87 -7.71
CA TRP A 49 8.79 2.26 -7.29
C TRP A 49 7.54 2.47 -6.41
N THR A 50 6.38 2.05 -6.93
CA THR A 50 5.21 1.50 -6.21
C THR A 50 5.35 1.34 -4.70
N ARG A 51 6.12 0.31 -4.38
CA ARG A 51 6.30 -0.24 -3.04
C ARG A 51 7.33 0.53 -2.22
N THR A 52 8.31 1.15 -2.85
CA THR A 52 9.31 1.97 -2.16
C THR A 52 8.73 3.32 -1.74
N ALA A 53 7.79 3.86 -2.50
CA ALA A 53 7.15 5.14 -2.22
C ALA A 53 6.03 5.06 -1.17
N ALA A 54 5.44 3.88 -0.97
CA ALA A 54 4.36 3.63 -0.01
C ALA A 54 4.92 3.34 1.39
#